data_AF-A0A7E6EH09-F1
#
_entry.id   AF-A0A7E6EH09-F1
#
_cell.length_a   1.000
_cell.length_b   1.000
_cell.length_c   1.000
_cell.angle_alpha   90.00
_cell.angle_beta   90.00
_cell.angle_gamma   90.00
#
_symmetry.space_group_name_H-M   'P 1'
#
loop_
_entity.id
_entity.type
_entity.pdbx_description
1 polymer ?
#
loop_
_entity_poly.entity_id
_entity_poly.type
_entity_poly.pdbx_seq_one_letter_code
_entity_poly.pdbx_strand_id
1 'polypeptide(L)'
;MLSSLRRDLTLSQKLEIINLFIQGGQTQSALSARFNCSQSQVSRILKNREEIMLLRWKERNNISFKRIYGEKKDSDINAAEYWCQWTLKDLLKDYTRENIYNCDETGLIFRSLPDRT
;
A
#
# COMPACT_ATOMS: atom_id res chain seq x y z
N MET A 1 20.67 0.93 30.70
CA MET A 1 20.16 -0.16 29.86
C MET A 1 20.07 0.35 28.42
N LEU A 2 21.11 0.14 27.61
CA LEU A 2 21.03 0.45 26.18
C LEU A 2 20.10 -0.58 25.55
N SER A 3 18.96 -0.14 25.02
CA SER A 3 18.11 -1.00 24.21
C SER A 3 18.96 -1.53 23.07
N SER A 4 19.02 -2.86 22.96
CA SER A 4 19.74 -3.54 21.88
C SER A 4 19.24 -2.99 20.55
N LEU A 5 20.08 -2.24 19.83
CA LEU A 5 19.78 -1.77 18.48
C LEU A 5 19.43 -3.01 17.66
N ARG A 6 18.15 -3.14 17.33
CA ARG A 6 17.64 -4.28 16.56
C ARG A 6 18.32 -4.24 15.19
N ARG A 7 19.25 -5.14 14.93
CA ARG A 7 19.93 -5.25 13.64
C ARG A 7 18.92 -5.77 12.61
N ASP A 8 18.43 -4.88 11.76
CA ASP A 8 17.59 -5.26 10.64
C ASP A 8 18.43 -5.81 9.48
N LEU A 9 18.08 -7.03 9.05
CA LEU A 9 18.68 -7.67 7.87
C LEU A 9 18.06 -7.08 6.61
N THR A 10 18.89 -6.85 5.58
CA THR A 10 18.42 -6.41 4.26
C THR A 10 17.59 -7.48 3.56
N LEU A 11 16.82 -7.10 2.54
CA LEU A 11 16.05 -8.06 1.73
C LEU A 11 16.96 -9.13 1.12
N SER A 12 18.13 -8.73 0.61
CA SER A 12 19.14 -9.64 0.06
C SER A 12 19.64 -10.65 1.09
N GLN A 13 19.97 -10.21 2.31
CA GLN A 13 20.41 -11.11 3.38
C GLN A 13 19.31 -12.09 3.81
N LYS A 14 18.06 -11.62 3.88
CA LYS A 14 16.91 -12.49 4.16
C LYS A 14 16.73 -13.57 3.10
N LEU A 15 16.92 -13.21 1.82
CA LEU A 15 16.85 -14.15 0.69
C LEU A 15 18.00 -15.16 0.72
N GLU A 16 19.22 -14.74 1.06
CA GLU A 16 20.37 -15.64 1.22
C GLU A 16 20.11 -16.67 2.32
N ILE A 17 19.59 -16.25 3.47
CA ILE A 17 19.19 -17.13 4.57
C ILE A 17 18.17 -18.18 4.09
N ILE A 18 17.14 -17.76 3.35
CA ILE A 18 16.10 -18.67 2.83
C ILE A 18 16.71 -19.69 1.85
N ASN A 19 17.54 -19.23 0.92
CA ASN A 19 18.16 -20.10 -0.08
C ASN A 19 19.10 -21.13 0.56
N LEU A 20 19.95 -20.70 1.50
CA LEU A 20 20.85 -21.59 2.23
C LEU A 20 20.09 -22.62 3.07
N PHE A 21 18.95 -22.25 3.64
CA PHE A 21 18.11 -23.18 4.39
C PHE A 21 17.44 -24.21 3.48
N ILE A 22 16.94 -23.80 2.30
CA ILE A 22 16.31 -24.68 1.31
C ILE A 22 17.32 -25.65 0.68
N GLN A 23 18.56 -25.20 0.45
CA GLN A 23 19.65 -26.05 -0.06
C GLN A 23 20.03 -27.19 0.91
N GLY A 24 19.63 -27.08 2.18
CA GLY A 24 19.90 -28.08 3.20
C GLY A 24 21.31 -27.96 3.81
N GLY A 25 21.56 -28.76 4.85
CA GLY A 25 22.86 -28.83 5.52
C GLY A 25 23.16 -27.69 6.51
N GLN A 26 22.29 -26.68 6.62
CA GLN A 26 22.43 -25.59 7.58
C GLN A 26 21.32 -25.60 8.63
N THR A 27 21.68 -25.47 9.90
CA THR A 27 20.71 -25.28 10.98
C THR A 27 20.39 -23.80 11.17
N GLN A 28 19.24 -23.49 11.78
CA GLN A 28 18.89 -22.10 12.09
C GLN A 28 19.90 -21.43 13.03
N SER A 29 20.53 -22.21 13.91
CA SER A 29 21.61 -21.74 14.78
C SER A 29 22.87 -21.38 13.98
N ALA A 30 23.29 -22.25 13.05
CA ALA A 30 24.43 -21.98 12.17
C ALA A 30 24.21 -20.73 11.29
N LEU A 31 23.01 -20.57 10.72
CA LEU A 31 22.63 -19.37 9.97
C LEU A 31 22.64 -18.13 10.86
N SER A 32 22.15 -18.22 12.09
CA SER A 32 22.13 -17.08 13.01
C SER A 32 23.55 -16.57 13.34
N ALA A 33 24.49 -17.49 13.55
CA ALA A 33 25.90 -17.16 13.74
C ALA A 33 26.51 -16.52 12.49
N ARG A 34 26.27 -17.11 11.31
CA ARG A 34 26.79 -16.61 10.02
C ARG A 34 26.30 -15.19 9.70
N PHE A 35 25.04 -14.89 9.96
CA PHE A 35 24.43 -13.58 9.66
C PHE A 35 24.47 -12.59 10.83
N ASN A 36 25.15 -12.95 11.93
CA ASN A 36 25.25 -12.17 13.17
C ASN A 36 23.88 -11.65 13.63
N CYS A 37 22.92 -12.58 13.77
CA CYS A 37 21.55 -12.29 14.17
C CYS A 37 21.06 -13.33 15.17
N SER A 38 19.91 -13.10 15.81
CA SER A 38 19.36 -14.09 16.74
C SER A 38 18.76 -15.27 15.98
N GLN A 39 18.83 -16.47 16.56
CA GLN A 39 18.15 -17.65 16.01
C GLN A 39 16.64 -17.40 15.84
N SER A 40 16.02 -16.65 16.76
CA SER A 40 14.61 -16.25 16.67
C SER A 40 14.31 -15.36 15.44
N GLN A 41 15.28 -14.58 14.97
CA GLN A 41 15.16 -13.75 13.79
C GLN A 41 15.22 -14.60 12.52
N VAL A 42 16.12 -15.59 12.46
CA VAL A 42 16.15 -16.61 11.39
C VAL A 42 14.82 -17.38 11.34
N SER A 43 14.31 -17.84 12.48
CA SER A 43 13.02 -18.53 12.54
C SER A 43 11.87 -17.69 11.98
N ARG A 44 11.78 -16.40 12.35
CA ARG A 44 10.79 -15.47 11.79
C ARG A 44 10.95 -15.27 10.29
N ILE A 45 12.18 -15.13 9.79
CA ILE A 45 12.47 -15.02 8.35
C ILE A 45 11.95 -16.25 7.60
N LEU A 46 12.20 -17.46 8.12
CA LEU A 46 11.76 -18.70 7.48
C LEU A 46 10.23 -18.89 7.53
N LYS A 47 9.58 -18.44 8.62
CA LYS A 47 8.11 -18.42 8.73
C LYS A 47 7.49 -17.48 7.70
N ASN A 48 8.06 -16.29 7.52
CA ASN A 48 7.57 -15.28 6.58
C ASN A 48 8.24 -15.35 5.20
N ARG A 49 8.82 -16.49 4.82
CA ARG A 49 9.59 -16.64 3.57
C ARG A 49 8.78 -16.30 2.32
N GLU A 50 7.48 -16.60 2.32
CA GLU A 50 6.59 -16.34 1.19
C GLU A 50 6.38 -14.84 0.98
N GLU A 51 6.19 -14.08 2.06
CA GLU A 51 6.13 -12.61 2.00
C GLU A 51 7.45 -12.01 1.48
N ILE A 52 8.58 -12.55 1.94
CA ILE A 52 9.91 -12.10 1.52
C ILE A 52 10.13 -12.40 0.02
N MET A 53 9.70 -13.57 -0.46
CA MET A 53 9.72 -13.91 -1.88
C MET A 53 8.78 -13.02 -2.71
N LEU A 54 7.61 -12.68 -2.17
CA LEU A 54 6.69 -11.75 -2.80
C LEU A 54 7.30 -10.34 -2.92
N LEU A 55 8.02 -9.87 -1.90
CA LEU A 55 8.75 -8.59 -1.96
C LEU A 55 9.81 -8.60 -3.07
N ARG A 56 10.59 -9.68 -3.19
CA ARG A 56 11.56 -9.85 -4.28
C ARG A 56 10.90 -9.85 -5.65
N TRP A 57 9.77 -10.55 -5.78
CA TRP A 57 9.01 -10.59 -7.04
C TRP A 57 8.46 -9.20 -7.40
N LYS A 58 7.94 -8.45 -6.42
CA LYS A 58 7.46 -7.07 -6.63
C LYS A 58 8.58 -6.16 -7.10
N GLU A 59 9.75 -6.21 -6.46
CA GLU A 59 10.94 -5.43 -6.84
C GLU A 59 11.39 -5.76 -8.27
N ARG A 60 11.50 -7.04 -8.63
CA ARG A 60 11.90 -7.48 -9.98
C ARG A 60 10.94 -7.01 -11.08
N ASN A 61 9.65 -6.92 -10.78
CA ASN A 61 8.63 -6.53 -11.75
C ASN A 61 8.26 -5.04 -11.67
N ASN A 62 8.99 -4.24 -10.88
CA ASN A 62 8.68 -2.82 -10.62
C ASN A 62 7.24 -2.60 -10.12
N ILE A 63 6.67 -3.60 -9.43
CA ILE A 63 5.32 -3.53 -8.88
C ILE A 63 5.40 -2.82 -7.54
N SER A 64 5.01 -1.56 -7.55
CA SER A 64 4.89 -0.73 -6.35
C SER A 64 3.42 -0.40 -6.12
N PHE A 65 2.97 -0.51 -4.87
CA PHE A 65 1.70 0.10 -4.47
C PHE A 65 1.90 1.61 -4.44
N LYS A 66 1.63 2.26 -5.56
CA LYS A 66 1.48 3.72 -5.59
C LYS A 66 0.08 4.02 -5.10
N ARG A 67 -0.02 4.65 -3.94
CA ARG A 67 -1.27 5.29 -3.54
C ARG A 67 -1.57 6.33 -4.60
N ILE A 68 -2.63 6.12 -5.38
CA ILE A 68 -3.00 6.97 -6.50
C ILE A 68 -3.48 8.30 -5.91
N TYR A 69 -2.57 9.22 -5.66
CA TYR A 69 -2.88 10.64 -5.47
C TYR A 69 -3.11 11.31 -6.83
N GLY A 70 -3.67 10.55 -7.78
CA GLY A 70 -3.62 10.79 -9.22
C GLY A 70 -4.29 12.08 -9.66
N GLU A 71 -5.26 12.58 -8.90
CA GLU A 71 -5.94 13.81 -9.28
C GLU A 71 -5.07 15.03 -8.98
N LYS A 72 -4.32 15.06 -7.88
CA LYS A 72 -3.69 16.31 -7.40
C LYS A 72 -2.55 16.81 -8.30
N LYS A 73 -1.88 15.93 -9.05
CA LYS A 73 -0.70 16.31 -9.86
C LYS A 73 -1.05 16.84 -11.25
N ASP A 74 -2.25 16.53 -11.74
CA ASP A 74 -2.78 16.96 -13.05
C ASP A 74 -4.01 17.90 -12.90
N SER A 75 -4.34 18.27 -11.65
CA SER A 75 -5.43 19.18 -11.35
C SER A 75 -5.04 20.61 -11.70
N ASP A 76 -5.82 21.25 -12.58
CA ASP A 76 -5.77 22.69 -12.78
C ASP A 76 -6.42 23.40 -11.59
N ILE A 77 -5.57 23.85 -10.66
CA ILE A 77 -5.98 24.55 -9.44
C ILE A 77 -6.70 25.86 -9.78
N ASN A 78 -6.26 26.57 -10.83
CA ASN A 78 -6.84 27.84 -11.23
C ASN A 78 -8.24 27.63 -11.83
N ALA A 79 -8.42 26.61 -12.65
CA ALA A 79 -9.73 26.24 -13.18
C ALA A 79 -10.70 25.83 -12.06
N ALA A 80 -10.22 25.07 -11.06
CA ALA A 80 -11.02 24.69 -9.90
C ALA A 80 -11.42 25.89 -9.04
N GLU A 81 -10.51 26.83 -8.79
CA GLU A 81 -10.81 28.07 -8.06
C GLU A 81 -11.83 28.93 -8.81
N TYR A 82 -11.65 29.10 -10.13
CA TYR A 82 -12.59 29.82 -10.97
C TYR A 82 -13.99 29.19 -10.92
N TRP A 83 -14.07 27.86 -11.03
CA TRP A 83 -15.33 27.13 -10.98
C TRP A 83 -16.06 27.33 -9.65
N CYS A 84 -15.36 27.20 -8.53
CA CYS A 84 -15.94 27.40 -7.19
C CYS A 84 -16.38 28.85 -6.94
N GLN A 85 -15.64 29.83 -7.46
CA GLN A 85 -15.91 31.23 -7.20
C GLN A 85 -17.04 31.80 -8.06
N TRP A 86 -17.11 31.41 -9.32
CA TRP A 86 -17.99 32.03 -10.31
C TRP A 86 -19.07 31.08 -10.78
N THR A 87 -18.70 29.97 -11.42
CA THR A 87 -19.65 29.07 -12.08
C THR A 87 -20.60 28.38 -11.09
N LEU A 88 -20.07 27.84 -10.00
CA LEU A 88 -20.87 27.16 -8.99
C LEU A 88 -21.85 28.12 -8.31
N LYS A 89 -21.39 29.32 -7.95
CA LYS A 89 -22.25 30.32 -7.30
C LYS A 89 -23.37 30.79 -8.22
N ASP A 90 -23.10 30.92 -9.52
CA ASP A 90 -24.12 31.31 -10.49
C ASP A 90 -25.17 30.22 -10.66
N LEU A 91 -24.73 28.97 -10.86
CA LEU A 91 -25.61 27.81 -10.97
C LEU A 91 -26.51 27.65 -9.74
N LEU A 92 -25.97 27.84 -8.54
CA LEU A 92 -26.72 27.68 -7.29
C LEU A 92 -27.82 28.72 -7.07
N LYS A 93 -27.86 29.83 -7.82
CA LYS A 93 -28.96 30.81 -7.71
C LYS A 93 -30.29 30.27 -8.22
N ASP A 94 -30.24 29.36 -9.19
CA ASP A 94 -31.41 28.82 -9.86
C ASP A 94 -32.04 27.63 -9.11
N TYR A 95 -31.39 27.15 -8.04
CA TYR A 95 -31.83 26.00 -7.26
C TYR A 95 -32.03 26.37 -5.79
N THR A 96 -33.14 25.91 -5.22
CA THR A 96 -33.35 25.98 -3.76
C THR A 96 -32.53 24.90 -3.06
N ARG A 97 -32.31 25.04 -1.75
CA ARG A 97 -31.47 24.10 -0.97
C ARG A 97 -32.00 22.67 -0.99
N GLU A 98 -33.31 22.50 -1.11
CA GLU A 98 -33.99 21.20 -1.15
C GLU A 98 -33.70 20.43 -2.44
N ASN A 99 -33.24 21.14 -3.49
CA ASN A 99 -32.88 20.57 -4.79
C ASN A 99 -31.37 20.25 -4.91
N ILE A 100 -30.57 20.50 -3.87
CA ILE A 100 -29.13 20.24 -3.86
C ILE A 100 -28.85 18.95 -3.08
N TYR A 101 -28.47 17.90 -3.82
CA TYR A 101 -28.19 16.59 -3.25
C TYR A 101 -26.69 16.30 -3.22
N ASN A 102 -26.24 15.57 -2.19
CA ASN A 102 -24.88 15.05 -2.13
C ASN A 102 -24.72 13.88 -3.11
N CYS A 103 -23.64 13.87 -3.88
CA CYS A 103 -23.39 12.88 -4.95
C CYS A 103 -22.42 11.76 -4.51
N ASP A 104 -21.87 11.84 -3.30
CA ASP A 104 -20.89 10.88 -2.78
C ASP A 104 -21.49 9.47 -2.51
N GLU A 105 -22.80 9.36 -2.31
CA GLU A 105 -23.49 8.09 -2.04
C GLU A 105 -24.25 7.52 -3.27
N THR A 106 -24.36 8.25 -4.37
CA THR A 106 -25.17 7.84 -5.54
C THR A 106 -24.63 6.58 -6.25
N GLY A 107 -23.30 6.34 -6.17
CA GLY A 107 -22.68 5.16 -6.76
C GLY A 107 -23.05 3.83 -6.08
N LEU A 108 -23.52 3.87 -4.83
CA LEU A 108 -23.98 2.69 -4.09
C LEU A 108 -25.46 2.38 -4.38
N ILE A 109 -26.30 3.41 -4.55
CA ILE A 109 -27.75 3.24 -4.76
C ILE A 109 -28.10 2.87 -6.21
N PHE A 110 -27.25 3.18 -7.20
CA PHE A 110 -27.46 2.77 -8.59
C PHE A 110 -27.60 1.24 -8.76
N ARG A 111 -26.97 0.42 -7.89
CA ARG A 111 -27.11 -1.04 -7.88
C ARG A 111 -28.32 -1.54 -7.06
N SER A 112 -29.02 -0.66 -6.38
CA SER A 112 -30.17 -0.97 -5.53
C SER A 112 -31.50 -0.60 -6.17
N LEU A 113 -31.50 -0.01 -7.37
CA LEU A 113 -32.72 0.19 -8.14
C LEU A 113 -33.18 -1.16 -8.73
N PRO A 114 -34.47 -1.52 -8.62
CA PRO A 114 -34.99 -2.75 -9.21
C PRO A 114 -34.82 -2.73 -10.73
N ASP A 115 -34.43 -3.87 -11.30
CA ASP A 115 -34.04 -3.98 -12.72
C ASP A 115 -35.12 -3.55 -13.72
N ARG A 116 -36.40 -3.51 -13.30
CA ARG A 116 -37.55 -3.09 -14.12
C ARG A 116 -38.70 -2.60 -13.23
N THR A 117 -39.38 -1.53 -13.66
CA THR A 117 -40.85 -1.41 -13.52
C THR A 117 -41.51 -1.99 -14.75
#